data_AF-A0A3N5FN90-F1
#
_entry.id   AF-A0A3N5FN90-F1
#
_cell.length_a   1.000
_cell.length_b   1.000
_cell.length_c   1.000
_cell.angle_alpha   90.00
_cell.angle_beta   90.00
_cell.angle_gamma   90.00
#
_symmetry.space_group_name_H-M   'P 1'
#
loop_
_entity.id
_entity.type
_entity.pdbx_description
1 polymer ?
#
loop_
_entity_poly.entity_id
_entity_poly.type
_entity_poly.pdbx_seq_one_letter_code
_entity_poly.pdbx_strand_id
1 'polypeptide(L)' 'MTNLLAIGGLSPMELIIIVGVIVLLFGSSKIPQLMRGVGSGINEFKKGLKEGDQPNGDAKPGEPPKPAEAKPAEPEKK' A
#
# COMPACT_ATOMS: atom_id res chain seq x y z
N MET A 1 11.52 25.76 -15.46
CA MET A 1 10.49 24.97 -16.19
C MET A 1 9.76 24.04 -15.23
N THR A 2 9.12 24.58 -14.19
CA THR A 2 8.35 23.83 -13.17
C THR A 2 6.87 24.22 -13.17
N ASN A 3 6.48 25.21 -13.98
CA ASN A 3 5.21 25.93 -13.87
C ASN A 3 4.10 25.34 -14.74
N LEU A 4 4.36 24.25 -15.49
CA LEU A 4 3.37 23.61 -16.36
C LEU A 4 2.40 22.69 -15.58
N LEU A 5 2.77 22.27 -14.37
CA LEU A 5 1.89 21.51 -13.47
C LEU A 5 1.00 22.39 -12.59
N ALA A 6 1.12 23.73 -12.66
CA ALA A 6 0.50 24.67 -11.73
C ALA A 6 -0.91 25.15 -12.15
N ILE A 7 -1.41 24.74 -13.32
CA ILE A 7 -2.69 25.24 -13.87
C ILE A 7 -3.73 24.12 -13.77
N GLY A 8 -4.34 23.95 -12.59
CA GLY A 8 -5.58 23.16 -12.44
C GLY A 8 -5.56 22.02 -11.42
N GLY A 9 -4.43 21.75 -10.76
CA GLY A 9 -4.36 20.77 -9.69
C GLY A 9 -3.26 21.16 -8.72
N LEU A 10 -3.54 21.02 -7.43
CA LEU A 10 -2.61 21.27 -6.33
C LEU A 10 -1.20 20.79 -6.71
N SER A 11 -0.24 21.71 -6.71
CA SER A 11 1.13 21.38 -7.10
C SER A 11 1.69 20.35 -6.11
N PRO A 12 2.48 19.34 -6.55
CA PRO A 12 3.08 18.35 -5.65
C PRO A 12 3.88 18.99 -4.49
N MET A 13 4.53 20.12 -4.74
CA MET A 13 5.21 20.90 -3.70
C MET A 13 4.26 21.44 -2.63
N GLU A 14 3.07 21.86 -3.03
CA GLU A 14 2.06 22.41 -2.12
C GLU A 14 1.44 21.31 -1.25
N LEU A 15 1.20 20.13 -1.84
CA LEU A 15 0.81 18.93 -1.08
C LEU A 15 1.88 18.54 -0.05
N ILE A 16 3.16 18.57 -0.41
CA ILE A 16 4.26 18.29 0.52
C ILE A 16 4.26 19.29 1.69
N ILE A 17 4.06 20.58 1.42
CA ILE A 17 3.98 21.60 2.46
C ILE A 17 2.79 21.36 3.39
N ILE A 18 1.61 21.06 2.84
CA ILE A 18 0.40 20.77 3.63
C ILE A 18 0.62 19.53 4.51
N VAL A 19 1.14 18.44 3.94
CA VAL A 19 1.48 17.23 4.70
C VAL A 19 2.52 17.54 5.77
N GLY A 20 3.53 18.36 5.46
CA GLY A 20 4.53 18.82 6.42
C GLY A 20 3.92 19.57 7.61
N VAL A 21 2.98 20.49 7.36
CA VAL A 21 2.27 21.21 8.43
C VAL A 21 1.44 20.26 9.29
N ILE A 22 0.71 19.31 8.67
CA ILE A 22 -0.04 18.28 9.40
C ILE A 22 0.90 17.45 10.29
N VAL A 23 2.05 17.03 9.75
CA VAL A 23 3.06 16.28 10.52
C VAL A 23 3.66 17.11 11.65
N LEU A 24 3.83 18.43 11.48
CA LEU A 24 4.29 19.31 12.56
C LEU A 24 3.26 19.47 13.68
N LEU A 25 1.97 19.56 13.34
CA LEU A 25 0.88 19.71 14.32
C LEU A 25 0.58 18.40 15.07
N PHE A 26 0.53 17.28 14.36
CA PHE A 26 0.15 15.98 14.92
C PHE A 26 1.35 15.11 15.32
N GLY A 27 2.54 15.42 14.81
CA GLY A 27 3.74 14.61 14.96
C GLY A 27 3.81 13.44 13.96
N SER A 28 5.03 13.03 13.62
CA SER A 28 5.29 11.90 12.71
C SER A 28 4.82 10.56 13.27
N SER A 29 4.58 10.45 14.57
CA SER A 29 4.11 9.21 15.22
C SER A 29 2.60 8.99 15.12
N LYS A 30 1.79 10.06 15.02
CA LYS A 30 0.32 9.92 14.98
C LYS A 30 -0.19 9.46 13.61
N ILE A 31 0.43 9.89 12.51
CA ILE A 31 0.02 9.50 11.15
C ILE A 31 0.10 7.97 10.94
N PRO A 32 1.23 7.29 11.24
CA PRO A 32 1.34 5.83 11.11
C PRO A 32 0.39 5.08 12.05
N GLN A 33 0.17 5.60 13.27
CA GLN A 33 -0.73 4.98 14.24
C GLN A 33 -2.19 5.00 13.74
N LEU A 34 -2.63 6.12 13.18
CA LEU A 34 -3.95 6.25 12.57
C LEU A 34 -4.08 5.38 11.31
N MET A 35 -3.06 5.40 10.43
CA MET A 35 -3.04 4.56 9.23
C MET A 35 -3.09 3.07 9.57
N ARG A 36 -2.43 2.62 10.64
CA ARG A 36 -2.45 1.22 11.06
C ARG A 36 -3.85 0.78 11.50
N GLY A 37 -4.55 1.62 12.27
CA GLY A 37 -5.94 1.36 12.67
C GLY A 37 -6.91 1.32 11.48
N VAL A 38 -6.84 2.32 10.60
CA VAL A 38 -7.68 2.39 9.39
C VAL A 38 -7.34 1.25 8.41
N GLY A 39 -6.06 0.93 8.24
CA GLY A 39 -5.57 -0.11 7.35
C GLY A 39 -6.02 -1.51 7.78
N SER A 40 -5.97 -1.82 9.08
CA SER A 40 -6.51 -3.07 9.61
C SER A 40 -8.00 -3.21 9.35
N GLY A 41 -8.79 -2.16 9.59
CA GLY A 41 -10.23 -2.18 9.31
C GLY A 41 -10.56 -2.36 7.83
N ILE A 42 -9.85 -1.68 6.93
CA ILE A 42 -9.99 -1.86 5.48
C ILE A 42 -9.61 -3.29 5.06
N ASN A 43 -8.57 -3.87 5.67
CA ASN A 43 -8.12 -5.23 5.35
C ASN A 43 -9.15 -6.29 5.79
N GLU A 44 -9.69 -6.16 6.99
CA GLU A 44 -10.77 -7.03 7.49
C GLU A 44 -12.05 -6.86 6.67
N PHE A 45 -12.40 -5.63 6.30
CA PHE A 45 -13.52 -5.35 5.42
C PHE A 45 -13.37 -6.02 4.05
N LYS A 46 -12.18 -5.90 3.43
CA LYS A 46 -11.87 -6.59 2.16
C LYS A 46 -11.91 -8.11 2.29
N LYS A 47 -11.48 -8.66 3.43
CA LYS A 47 -11.53 -10.10 3.70
C LYS A 47 -12.97 -10.59 3.84
N GLY A 48 -13.81 -9.90 4.62
CA GLY A 48 -15.22 -10.24 4.79
C GLY A 48 -16.03 -10.11 3.50
N LEU A 49 -15.73 -9.13 2.64
CA LEU A 49 -16.35 -9.02 1.31
C LEU A 49 -16.00 -10.21 0.40
N LYS A 50 -14.76 -10.71 0.46
CA LYS A 50 -14.33 -11.90 -0.32
C LYS A 50 -14.95 -13.19 0.22
N GLU A 51 -15.06 -13.31 1.54
CA GLU A 51 -15.69 -14.47 2.19
C GLU A 51 -17.21 -14.51 1.97
N GLY A 52 -17.88 -13.35 1.86
CA GLY A 52 -19.31 -13.25 1.60
C GLY A 52 -19.73 -13.48 0.13
N ASP A 53 -18.79 -13.33 -0.82
CA ASP A 53 -19.05 -13.49 -2.27
C ASP A 53 -18.74 -14.91 -2.79
N GLN A 54 -18.15 -15.78 -1.96
CA GLN A 54 -17.85 -17.17 -2.35
C GLN A 54 -18.87 -18.17 -1.78
N PRO A 55 -19.66 -18.86 -2.62
CA PRO A 55 -20.42 -20.02 -2.19
C PRO A 55 -19.46 -21.22 -2.10
N ASN A 56 -18.97 -21.50 -0.89
CA ASN A 56 -18.21 -22.69 -0.51
C ASN A 56 -16.85 -22.93 -1.20
N GLY A 57 -15.78 -23.01 -0.39
CA GLY A 57 -14.56 -23.75 -0.75
C GLY A 57 -13.28 -22.94 -0.76
N ASP A 58 -12.47 -23.15 0.28
CA ASP A 58 -11.00 -23.12 0.25
C ASP A 58 -10.27 -21.82 -0.13
N ALA A 59 -9.95 -21.02 0.89
CA ALA A 59 -8.69 -20.26 0.91
C ALA A 59 -8.23 -19.99 2.36
N LYS A 60 -7.29 -20.80 2.85
CA LYS A 60 -6.48 -20.51 4.05
C LYS A 60 -5.64 -19.24 3.84
N PRO A 61 -5.75 -18.18 4.66
CA PRO A 61 -4.79 -17.08 4.66
C PRO A 61 -3.80 -17.31 5.80
N GLY A 62 -2.59 -17.81 5.49
CA GLY A 62 -1.58 -18.01 6.53
C GLY A 62 -0.25 -18.62 6.14
N GLU A 63 0.06 -18.85 4.86
CA GLU A 63 1.40 -19.32 4.49
C GLU A 63 2.29 -18.13 4.07
N PRO A 64 3.38 -17.83 4.81
CA PRO A 64 4.38 -16.87 4.34
C PRO A 64 4.98 -17.36 3.02
N PRO A 65 5.43 -16.45 2.13
CA PRO A 65 6.01 -16.87 0.86
C PRO A 65 7.27 -17.68 1.16
N LYS A 66 7.19 -18.99 0.90
CA LYS A 66 8.33 -19.91 0.93
C LYS A 66 9.39 -19.37 -0.05
N PRO A 67 10.60 -19.00 0.40
CA PRO A 67 11.68 -18.60 -0.49
C PRO A 67 12.13 -19.81 -1.31
N ALA A 68 11.70 -19.88 -2.58
CA ALA A 68 12.14 -20.81 -3.62
C ALA A 68 11.72 -20.15 -4.95
N GLU A 69 12.55 -19.89 -5.96
CA GLU A 69 13.92 -20.25 -6.28
C GLU A 69 14.51 -19.07 -7.07
N ALA A 70 15.74 -18.67 -6.73
CA ALA A 70 16.59 -18.03 -7.72
C ALA A 70 16.87 -19.08 -8.80
N LYS A 71 16.27 -18.93 -9.98
CA LYS A 71 16.66 -19.66 -11.18
C LYS A 71 17.78 -18.88 -11.87
N PRO A 72 19.05 -19.27 -11.70
CA PRO A 72 20.01 -19.11 -12.77
C PRO A 72 20.63 -20.48 -13.08
N ALA A 73 19.91 -21.25 -13.89
CA ALA A 73 20.48 -22.32 -14.68
C ALA A 73 19.62 -22.43 -15.93
N GLU A 74 20.13 -21.87 -17.03
CA GLU A 74 20.34 -22.52 -18.32
C GLU A 74 20.37 -21.46 -19.42
N PRO A 75 21.49 -21.35 -20.14
CA PRO A 75 21.40 -21.70 -21.54
C PRO A 75 22.53 -22.66 -21.94
N GLU A 76 22.14 -23.87 -22.34
CA GLU A 76 22.88 -24.62 -23.34
C GLU A 76 22.98 -23.79 -24.63
N LYS A 77 24.19 -23.58 -25.17
CA LYS A 77 24.60 -24.19 -26.46
C LYS A 77 25.97 -23.71 -26.96
N LYS A 78 26.76 -24.73 -27.31
CA LYS A 78 27.74 -24.83 -28.40
C LYS A 78 29.18 -24.38 -28.15
#